data_AF-X1J6T8-F1
#
_entry.id   AF-X1J6T8-F1
#
_cell.length_a   1.000
_cell.length_b   1.000
_cell.length_c   1.000
_cell.angle_alpha   90.00
_cell.angle_beta   90.00
_cell.angle_gamma   90.00
#
_symmetry.space_group_name_H-M   'P 1'
#
loop_
_entity.id
_entity.type
_entity.pdbx_description
1 polymer ?
#
loop_
_entity_poly.entity_id
_entity_poly.type
_entity_poly.pdbx_seq_one_letter_code
_entity_poly.pdbx_strand_id
1 'polypeptide(L)'
;LLPGVEEIIPVSKPYKLASREFHPRNTVVRVNGVAIGGDEIVIMAGPCAIDESRGETRRGIENVEVATGIPSLMMGYNLEDIATGIDEYLIRQPLGVFGIIGPFNFPFMIPLWSAPYAVATGNTVVIKPSSEVPLSQRSIAELVDEAGFPPGVWNVVNGGRTVVNGMLEHPDI
;
A
#
# COMPACT_ATOMS: atom_id res chain seq x y z
N LEU A 1 -30.83 41.93 -6.17
CA LEU A 1 -30.85 40.86 -5.16
C LEU A 1 -32.22 40.19 -5.21
N LEU A 2 -32.29 38.86 -5.24
CA LEU A 2 -33.58 38.14 -5.24
C LEU A 2 -34.30 38.38 -3.90
N PRO A 3 -35.64 38.30 -3.85
CA PRO A 3 -36.38 38.40 -2.60
C PRO A 3 -35.89 37.36 -1.58
N GLY A 4 -35.42 37.81 -0.41
CA GLY A 4 -34.85 36.95 0.64
C GLY A 4 -33.32 36.86 0.68
N VAL A 5 -32.60 37.60 -0.16
CA VAL A 5 -31.13 37.63 -0.14
C VAL A 5 -30.64 38.95 0.45
N GLU A 6 -30.03 38.87 1.63
CA GLU A 6 -29.51 40.03 2.38
C GLU A 6 -28.22 40.60 1.76
N GLU A 7 -27.29 39.74 1.31
CA GLU A 7 -26.03 40.16 0.67
C GLU A 7 -25.55 39.12 -0.37
N ILE A 8 -24.86 39.58 -1.43
CA ILE A 8 -24.12 38.72 -2.38
C ILE A 8 -22.64 39.10 -2.30
N ILE A 9 -21.81 38.16 -1.84
CA ILE A 9 -20.35 38.31 -1.82
C ILE A 9 -19.75 37.40 -2.91
N PRO A 10 -18.97 37.96 -3.87
CA PRO A 10 -18.32 37.15 -4.89
C PRO A 10 -17.24 36.24 -4.27
N VAL A 11 -17.28 34.95 -4.59
CA VAL A 11 -16.27 33.96 -4.14
C VAL A 11 -14.95 34.28 -4.85
N SER A 12 -14.00 34.85 -4.11
CA SER A 12 -12.78 35.43 -4.67
C SER A 12 -11.67 34.43 -5.02
N LYS A 13 -11.83 33.11 -4.76
CA LYS A 13 -10.84 32.07 -5.12
C LYS A 13 -11.45 30.70 -5.45
N PRO A 14 -10.81 29.89 -6.33
CA PRO A 14 -11.31 28.57 -6.72
C PRO A 14 -11.47 27.61 -5.53
N TYR A 15 -12.73 27.31 -5.23
CA TYR A 15 -13.40 26.30 -4.41
C TYR A 15 -12.64 25.13 -3.72
N LYS A 16 -11.46 25.32 -3.11
CA LYS A 16 -10.89 24.30 -2.22
C LYS A 16 -10.54 24.75 -0.81
N LEU A 17 -10.55 26.05 -0.49
CA LEU A 17 -10.06 26.53 0.82
C LEU A 17 -10.85 27.69 1.45
N ALA A 18 -11.94 28.17 0.84
CA ALA A 18 -12.74 29.28 1.38
C ALA A 18 -13.27 29.01 2.81
N SER A 19 -13.53 27.74 3.14
CA SER A 19 -13.92 27.30 4.49
C SER A 19 -12.90 27.69 5.58
N ARG A 20 -11.59 27.68 5.27
CA ARG A 20 -10.52 27.96 6.25
C ARG A 20 -10.42 29.43 6.66
N GLU A 21 -10.94 30.35 5.86
CA GLU A 21 -10.97 31.78 6.22
C GLU A 21 -12.00 32.06 7.33
N PHE A 22 -13.10 31.29 7.35
CA PHE A 22 -14.15 31.39 8.37
C PHE A 22 -13.95 30.40 9.53
N HIS A 23 -13.29 29.28 9.28
CA HIS A 23 -12.99 28.23 10.26
C HIS A 23 -11.49 27.90 10.22
N PRO A 24 -10.64 28.73 10.86
CA PRO A 24 -9.19 28.56 10.81
C PRO A 24 -8.68 27.33 11.56
N ARG A 25 -9.52 26.77 12.45
CA ARG A 25 -9.21 25.57 13.23
C ARG A 25 -9.62 24.32 12.46
N ASN A 26 -8.81 23.27 12.55
CA ASN A 26 -9.15 21.97 11.96
C ASN A 26 -10.48 21.47 12.56
N THR A 27 -11.38 21.00 11.70
CA THR A 27 -12.62 20.38 12.15
C THR A 27 -12.29 19.01 12.72
N VAL A 28 -12.40 18.89 14.05
CA VAL A 28 -12.26 17.62 14.75
C VAL A 28 -13.64 17.06 15.06
N VAL A 29 -13.99 15.94 14.44
CA VAL A 29 -15.24 15.22 14.70
C VAL A 29 -14.92 14.03 15.60
N ARG A 30 -15.63 13.88 16.71
CA ARG A 30 -15.48 12.72 17.59
C ARG A 30 -16.53 11.66 17.25
N VAL A 31 -16.08 10.48 16.84
CA VAL A 31 -16.91 9.31 16.55
C VAL A 31 -16.49 8.17 17.46
N ASN A 32 -17.38 7.72 18.35
CA ASN A 32 -17.13 6.63 19.30
C ASN A 32 -15.80 6.77 20.09
N GLY A 33 -15.49 7.98 20.53
CA GLY A 33 -14.28 8.28 21.31
C GLY A 33 -13.03 8.58 20.47
N VAL A 34 -13.05 8.32 19.17
CA VAL A 34 -11.93 8.60 18.25
C VAL A 34 -12.09 9.98 17.62
N ALA A 35 -11.01 10.77 17.61
CA ALA A 35 -10.97 12.09 16.98
C ALA A 35 -10.58 11.97 15.51
N ILE A 36 -11.45 12.42 14.60
CA ILE A 36 -11.21 12.47 13.15
C ILE A 36 -10.97 13.94 12.77
N GLY A 37 -9.86 14.23 12.10
CA GLY A 37 -9.47 15.60 11.71
C GLY A 37 -8.69 16.37 12.77
N GLY A 38 -8.21 15.68 13.82
CA GLY A 38 -7.26 16.21 14.80
C GLY A 38 -5.80 16.07 14.35
N ASP A 39 -4.88 16.20 15.30
CA ASP A 39 -3.42 16.17 15.04
C ASP A 39 -2.88 14.75 14.77
N GLU A 40 -3.73 13.74 14.94
CA GLU A 40 -3.44 12.33 14.66
C GLU A 40 -4.05 11.89 13.32
N ILE A 41 -3.24 11.23 12.49
CA ILE A 41 -3.66 10.71 11.18
C ILE A 41 -4.49 9.45 11.38
N VAL A 42 -5.81 9.56 11.22
CA VAL A 42 -6.70 8.40 11.07
C VAL A 42 -6.73 8.02 9.60
N ILE A 43 -6.06 6.92 9.24
CA ILE A 43 -6.07 6.38 7.89
C ILE A 43 -7.42 5.71 7.65
N MET A 44 -8.23 6.30 6.75
CA MET A 44 -9.42 5.64 6.22
C MET A 44 -8.97 4.66 5.13
N ALA A 45 -8.90 3.37 5.48
CA ALA A 45 -8.61 2.32 4.51
C ALA A 45 -9.86 2.07 3.66
N GLY A 46 -9.91 2.68 2.47
CA GLY A 46 -10.98 2.43 1.50
C GLY A 46 -12.38 2.91 1.91
N PRO A 47 -13.40 2.65 1.08
CA PRO A 47 -14.79 3.09 1.31
C PRO A 47 -15.57 2.22 2.33
N CYS A 48 -14.88 1.44 3.17
CA CYS A 48 -15.50 0.44 4.04
C CYS A 48 -15.71 0.92 5.49
N ALA A 49 -16.52 0.19 6.25
CA ALA A 49 -16.76 0.51 7.66
C ALA A 49 -15.49 0.30 8.49
N ILE A 50 -15.34 1.02 9.62
CA ILE A 50 -14.14 0.93 10.48
C ILE A 50 -13.82 -0.52 10.89
N ASP A 51 -14.83 -1.32 11.19
CA ASP A 51 -14.62 -2.72 11.58
C ASP A 51 -14.15 -3.60 10.41
N GLU A 52 -14.60 -3.29 9.19
CA GLU A 52 -14.06 -3.92 7.97
C GLU A 52 -12.62 -3.48 7.71
N SER A 53 -12.29 -2.19 7.90
CA SER A 53 -10.92 -1.68 7.80
C SER A 53 -9.98 -2.36 8.80
N ARG A 54 -10.45 -2.60 10.04
CA ARG A 54 -9.69 -3.37 11.06
C ARG A 54 -9.48 -4.81 10.63
N GLY A 55 -10.52 -5.45 10.09
CA GLY A 55 -10.46 -6.80 9.55
C GLY A 55 -9.44 -6.90 8.40
N GLU A 56 -9.50 -5.97 7.45
CA GLU A 56 -8.55 -5.87 6.35
C GLU A 56 -7.11 -5.69 6.86
N THR A 57 -6.90 -4.76 7.79
CA THR A 57 -5.57 -4.50 8.38
C THR A 57 -5.00 -5.75 9.02
N ARG A 58 -5.81 -6.45 9.82
CA ARG A 58 -5.43 -7.72 10.44
C ARG A 58 -5.07 -8.76 9.39
N ARG A 59 -5.84 -8.88 8.31
CA ARG A 59 -5.54 -9.82 7.21
C ARG A 59 -4.26 -9.45 6.46
N GLY A 60 -3.96 -8.16 6.32
CA GLY A 60 -2.68 -7.70 5.79
C GLY A 60 -1.51 -8.11 6.69
N ILE A 61 -1.64 -7.95 8.01
CA ILE A 61 -0.64 -8.38 8.99
C ILE A 61 -0.42 -9.90 8.93
N GLU A 62 -1.50 -10.70 8.87
CA GLU A 62 -1.41 -12.16 8.73
C GLU A 62 -0.58 -12.57 7.50
N ASN A 63 -0.66 -11.85 6.38
CA ASN A 63 0.17 -12.13 5.21
C ASN A 63 1.66 -11.83 5.45
N VAL A 64 1.98 -10.75 6.15
CA VAL A 64 3.36 -10.43 6.52
C VAL A 64 3.91 -11.49 7.47
N GLU A 65 3.13 -11.89 8.48
CA GLU A 65 3.50 -12.94 9.44
C GLU A 65 3.82 -14.26 8.73
N VAL A 66 2.96 -14.71 7.81
CA VAL A 66 3.22 -15.93 7.01
C VAL A 66 4.46 -15.77 6.14
N ALA A 67 4.65 -14.59 5.52
CA ALA A 67 5.82 -14.33 4.69
C ALA A 67 7.16 -14.43 5.46
N THR A 68 7.17 -14.16 6.77
CA THR A 68 8.39 -14.35 7.59
C THR A 68 8.87 -15.81 7.65
N GLY A 69 7.99 -16.77 7.38
CA GLY A 69 8.33 -18.21 7.30
C GLY A 69 8.91 -18.65 5.95
N ILE A 70 8.95 -17.78 4.95
CA ILE A 70 9.39 -18.10 3.58
C ILE A 70 10.81 -18.68 3.49
N PRO A 71 11.82 -18.27 4.29
CA PRO A 71 13.14 -18.90 4.23
C PRO A 71 13.10 -20.43 4.40
N SER A 72 12.26 -20.93 5.32
CA SER A 72 12.05 -22.36 5.51
C SER A 72 11.28 -23.00 4.34
N LEU A 73 10.31 -22.28 3.76
CA LEU A 73 9.53 -22.75 2.61
C LEU A 73 10.35 -22.76 1.30
N MET A 74 11.42 -21.98 1.23
CA MET A 74 12.30 -21.88 0.06
C MET A 74 13.41 -22.92 0.04
N MET A 75 13.62 -23.67 1.14
CA MET A 75 14.70 -24.66 1.26
C MET A 75 14.69 -25.65 0.08
N GLY A 76 15.84 -25.74 -0.57
CA GLY A 76 16.09 -26.63 -1.70
C GLY A 76 16.17 -28.11 -1.31
N TYR A 77 16.56 -28.93 -2.28
CA TYR A 77 16.82 -30.36 -2.07
C TYR A 77 18.25 -30.68 -2.50
N ASN A 78 18.87 -31.67 -1.87
CA ASN A 78 20.14 -32.24 -2.28
C ASN A 78 20.03 -33.77 -2.31
N LEU A 79 20.69 -34.39 -3.28
CA LEU A 79 20.83 -35.84 -3.42
C LEU A 79 22.30 -36.14 -3.69
N GLU A 80 22.92 -36.86 -2.77
CA GLU A 80 24.29 -37.35 -2.93
C GLU A 80 24.30 -38.64 -3.76
N ASP A 81 25.36 -38.86 -4.53
CA ASP A 81 25.59 -40.11 -5.28
C ASP A 81 24.45 -40.52 -6.24
N ILE A 82 23.86 -39.58 -6.98
CA ILE A 82 22.91 -39.91 -8.05
C ILE A 82 23.55 -40.74 -9.17
N ALA A 83 24.87 -40.63 -9.32
CA ALA A 83 25.75 -41.48 -10.10
C ALA A 83 27.17 -41.42 -9.50
N THR A 84 28.08 -42.30 -9.93
CA THR A 84 29.44 -42.37 -9.37
C THR A 84 30.16 -41.02 -9.43
N GLY A 85 30.37 -40.41 -8.25
CA GLY A 85 31.05 -39.12 -8.10
C GLY A 85 30.23 -37.92 -8.57
N ILE A 86 28.89 -38.03 -8.62
CA ILE A 86 27.99 -36.96 -9.04
C ILE A 86 26.89 -36.76 -7.98
N ASP A 87 26.83 -35.55 -7.45
CA ASP A 87 25.75 -35.06 -6.58
C ASP A 87 24.82 -34.12 -7.34
N GLU A 88 23.58 -33.99 -6.86
CA GLU A 88 22.57 -33.10 -7.39
C GLU A 88 22.05 -32.15 -6.30
N TYR A 89 21.84 -30.88 -6.65
CA TYR A 89 21.18 -29.92 -5.78
C TYR A 89 20.17 -29.06 -6.55
N LEU A 90 19.06 -28.76 -5.89
CA LEU A 90 18.02 -27.84 -6.34
C LEU A 90 18.02 -26.62 -5.42
N ILE A 91 18.16 -25.44 -6.01
CA ILE A 91 18.04 -24.15 -5.32
C ILE A 91 16.94 -23.32 -5.96
N ARG A 92 16.12 -22.65 -5.13
CA ARG A 92 15.14 -21.67 -5.60
C ARG A 92 15.79 -20.29 -5.63
N GLN A 93 15.61 -19.56 -6.72
CA GLN A 93 16.19 -18.23 -6.92
C GLN A 93 15.08 -17.19 -7.16
N PRO A 94 15.29 -15.92 -6.77
CA PRO A 94 14.37 -14.85 -7.11
C PRO A 94 14.33 -14.63 -8.63
N LEU A 95 13.20 -14.12 -9.10
CA LEU A 95 12.96 -13.82 -10.52
C LEU A 95 13.39 -12.39 -10.89
N GLY A 96 13.30 -11.44 -9.96
CA GLY A 96 13.67 -10.04 -10.21
C GLY A 96 12.69 -9.04 -9.60
N VAL A 97 12.08 -8.21 -10.45
CA VAL A 97 11.15 -7.15 -10.03
C VAL A 97 9.71 -7.62 -10.21
N PHE A 98 8.86 -7.41 -9.21
CA PHE A 98 7.43 -7.70 -9.27
C PHE A 98 6.62 -6.41 -9.35
N GLY A 99 5.81 -6.27 -10.41
CA GLY A 99 4.80 -5.21 -10.53
C GLY A 99 3.49 -5.60 -9.86
N ILE A 100 3.03 -4.82 -8.87
CA ILE A 100 1.82 -5.11 -8.10
C ILE A 100 0.81 -3.97 -8.27
N ILE A 101 -0.33 -4.25 -8.91
CA ILE A 101 -1.38 -3.25 -9.16
C ILE A 101 -2.54 -3.48 -8.17
N GLY A 102 -2.63 -2.59 -7.17
CA GLY A 102 -3.63 -2.67 -6.10
C GLY A 102 -4.99 -2.07 -6.50
N PRO A 103 -6.12 -2.74 -6.19
CA PRO A 103 -7.47 -2.20 -6.42
C PRO A 103 -7.88 -1.24 -5.29
N PHE A 104 -9.08 -0.65 -5.41
CA PHE A 104 -9.57 0.35 -4.45
C PHE A 104 -10.28 -0.23 -3.22
N ASN A 105 -10.79 -1.47 -3.31
CA ASN A 105 -11.73 -2.03 -2.33
C ASN A 105 -11.04 -2.57 -1.07
N PHE A 106 -9.78 -3.00 -1.17
CA PHE A 106 -8.95 -3.39 -0.04
C PHE A 106 -7.52 -2.84 -0.24
N PRO A 107 -7.32 -1.53 -0.03
CA PRO A 107 -6.08 -0.85 -0.37
C PRO A 107 -4.90 -1.19 0.54
N PHE A 108 -5.15 -1.74 1.73
CA PHE A 108 -4.11 -2.21 2.65
C PHE A 108 -3.79 -3.68 2.38
N MET A 109 -4.79 -4.56 2.39
CA MET A 109 -4.60 -6.01 2.37
C MET A 109 -4.18 -6.55 1.00
N ILE A 110 -4.81 -6.15 -0.11
CA ILE A 110 -4.59 -6.85 -1.39
C ILE A 110 -3.14 -6.73 -1.87
N PRO A 111 -2.47 -5.56 -1.82
CA PRO A 111 -1.05 -5.51 -2.16
C PRO A 111 -0.18 -6.42 -1.26
N LEU A 112 -0.58 -6.58 0.01
CA LEU A 112 0.11 -7.45 0.97
C LEU A 112 -0.13 -8.94 0.72
N TRP A 113 -1.04 -9.35 -0.17
CA TRP A 113 -1.17 -10.75 -0.59
C TRP A 113 0.00 -11.24 -1.43
N SER A 114 0.80 -10.34 -1.99
CA SER A 114 1.90 -10.70 -2.89
C SER A 114 3.23 -10.05 -2.49
N ALA A 115 3.21 -8.78 -2.08
CA ALA A 115 4.44 -8.03 -1.85
C ALA A 115 5.37 -8.64 -0.77
N PRO A 116 4.88 -9.04 0.42
CA PRO A 116 5.73 -9.63 1.46
C PRO A 116 6.39 -10.93 1.01
N TYR A 117 5.66 -11.77 0.27
CA TYR A 117 6.18 -13.03 -0.25
C TYR A 117 7.22 -12.81 -1.35
N ALA A 118 6.96 -11.85 -2.26
CA ALA A 118 7.92 -11.48 -3.29
C ALA A 118 9.25 -11.03 -2.65
N VAL A 119 9.20 -10.14 -1.65
CA VAL A 119 10.41 -9.70 -0.96
C VAL A 119 11.07 -10.81 -0.16
N ALA A 120 10.30 -11.61 0.58
CA ALA A 120 10.86 -12.71 1.39
C ALA A 120 11.50 -13.82 0.54
N THR A 121 11.09 -13.96 -0.73
CA THR A 121 11.72 -14.85 -1.72
C THR A 121 12.92 -14.21 -2.44
N GLY A 122 13.30 -12.97 -2.08
CA GLY A 122 14.48 -12.26 -2.60
C GLY A 122 14.22 -11.34 -3.79
N ASN A 123 12.96 -11.06 -4.13
CA ASN A 123 12.59 -10.13 -5.20
C ASN A 123 12.46 -8.69 -4.69
N THR A 124 12.40 -7.73 -5.61
CA THR A 124 12.00 -6.35 -5.31
C THR A 124 10.60 -6.08 -5.83
N VAL A 125 9.88 -5.11 -5.26
CA VAL A 125 8.50 -4.81 -5.64
C VAL A 125 8.31 -3.36 -6.07
N VAL A 126 7.45 -3.18 -7.08
CA VAL A 126 6.91 -1.88 -7.50
C VAL A 126 5.40 -1.95 -7.36
N ILE A 127 4.85 -1.25 -6.38
CA ILE A 127 3.44 -1.26 -6.02
C ILE A 127 2.76 -0.01 -6.55
N LYS A 128 1.71 -0.20 -7.35
CA LYS A 128 0.85 0.84 -7.88
C LYS A 128 -0.51 0.74 -7.20
N PRO A 129 -0.77 1.48 -6.10
CA PRO A 129 -2.07 1.44 -5.42
C PRO A 129 -3.17 2.09 -6.27
N SER A 130 -4.44 1.83 -5.96
CA SER A 130 -5.52 2.60 -6.58
C SER A 130 -5.32 4.10 -6.33
N SER A 131 -5.51 4.89 -7.38
CA SER A 131 -5.43 6.36 -7.32
C SER A 131 -6.51 6.97 -6.43
N GLU A 132 -7.56 6.22 -6.13
CA GLU A 132 -8.66 6.64 -5.26
C GLU A 132 -8.30 6.52 -3.77
N VAL A 133 -7.40 5.58 -3.43
CA VAL A 133 -7.09 5.19 -2.05
C VAL A 133 -5.59 4.92 -1.83
N PRO A 134 -4.69 5.87 -2.18
CA PRO A 134 -3.25 5.62 -2.19
C PRO A 134 -2.60 5.62 -0.79
N LEU A 135 -3.29 6.15 0.23
CA LEU A 135 -2.68 6.48 1.52
C LEU A 135 -2.26 5.25 2.33
N SER A 136 -2.99 4.14 2.24
CA SER A 136 -2.65 2.91 2.96
C SER A 136 -1.29 2.37 2.53
N GLN A 137 -1.02 2.31 1.21
CA GLN A 137 0.27 1.83 0.71
C GLN A 137 1.42 2.82 0.94
N ARG A 138 1.13 4.13 0.95
CA ARG A 138 2.12 5.12 1.40
C ARG A 138 2.54 4.86 2.86
N SER A 139 1.58 4.61 3.74
CA SER A 139 1.86 4.38 5.16
C SER A 139 2.64 3.07 5.36
N ILE A 140 2.34 2.04 4.57
CA ILE A 140 3.15 0.82 4.55
C ILE A 140 4.58 1.10 4.08
N ALA A 141 4.78 1.94 3.07
CA ALA A 141 6.14 2.30 2.63
C ALA A 141 6.94 2.99 3.74
N GLU A 142 6.32 3.90 4.49
CA GLU A 142 6.95 4.53 5.66
C GLU A 142 7.32 3.50 6.75
N LEU A 143 6.45 2.51 6.99
CA LEU A 143 6.74 1.40 7.92
C LEU A 143 7.85 0.47 7.40
N VAL A 144 7.95 0.26 6.09
CA VAL A 144 8.99 -0.55 5.47
C VAL A 144 10.37 0.12 5.60
N ASP A 145 10.41 1.45 5.44
CA ASP A 145 11.61 2.25 5.71
C ASP A 145 12.01 2.17 7.19
N GLU A 146 11.04 2.28 8.11
CA GLU A 146 11.28 2.13 9.56
C GLU A 146 11.78 0.71 9.92
N ALA A 147 11.28 -0.32 9.23
CA ALA A 147 11.72 -1.69 9.38
C ALA A 147 13.16 -1.94 8.83
N GLY A 148 13.76 -0.95 8.17
CA GLY A 148 15.16 -1.00 7.73
C GLY A 148 15.38 -1.74 6.41
N PHE A 149 14.38 -1.78 5.53
CA PHE A 149 14.55 -2.39 4.21
C PHE A 149 15.60 -1.61 3.39
N PRO A 150 16.42 -2.28 2.57
CA PRO A 150 17.32 -1.59 1.66
C PRO A 150 16.56 -0.70 0.66
N PRO A 151 17.08 0.51 0.32
CA PRO A 151 16.46 1.37 -0.68
C PRO A 151 16.23 0.62 -2.00
N GLY A 152 15.04 0.78 -2.57
CA GLY A 152 14.65 0.15 -3.84
C GLY A 152 14.07 -1.26 -3.74
N VAL A 153 14.05 -1.89 -2.56
CA VAL A 153 13.39 -3.20 -2.38
C VAL A 153 11.86 -3.07 -2.42
N TRP A 154 11.34 -1.99 -1.85
CA TRP A 154 9.91 -1.70 -1.81
C TRP A 154 9.63 -0.32 -2.36
N ASN A 155 8.99 -0.25 -3.53
CA ASN A 155 8.72 1.01 -4.21
C ASN A 155 7.22 1.19 -4.36
N VAL A 156 6.72 2.41 -4.11
CA VAL A 156 5.32 2.76 -4.36
C VAL A 156 5.24 3.86 -5.40
N VAL A 157 4.56 3.58 -6.52
CA VAL A 157 4.39 4.53 -7.63
C VAL A 157 2.91 4.83 -7.81
N ASN A 158 2.51 6.06 -7.51
CA ASN A 158 1.13 6.49 -7.71
C ASN A 158 0.87 6.84 -9.18
N GLY A 159 -0.33 6.55 -9.67
CA GLY A 159 -0.77 6.98 -10.99
C GLY A 159 -1.96 6.20 -11.51
N GLY A 160 -2.44 6.58 -12.69
CA GLY A 160 -3.53 5.91 -13.39
C GLY A 160 -3.03 4.88 -14.40
N ARG A 161 -3.73 4.80 -15.53
CA ARG A 161 -3.43 3.87 -16.64
C ARG A 161 -2.00 4.02 -17.17
N THR A 162 -1.46 5.24 -17.22
CA THR A 162 -0.11 5.49 -17.74
C THR A 162 0.95 4.71 -16.97
N VAL A 163 0.87 4.67 -15.63
CA VAL A 163 1.83 3.90 -14.82
C VAL A 163 1.62 2.41 -15.00
N VAL A 164 0.37 1.95 -15.07
CA VAL A 164 0.07 0.52 -15.33
C VAL A 164 0.67 0.07 -16.66
N ASN A 165 0.44 0.80 -17.74
CA ASN A 165 1.00 0.48 -19.04
C ASN A 165 2.52 0.49 -19.00
N GLY A 166 3.12 1.50 -18.36
CA GLY A 166 4.57 1.57 -18.19
C GLY A 166 5.14 0.36 -17.44
N MET A 167 4.44 -0.16 -16.44
CA MET A 167 4.85 -1.39 -15.74
C MET A 167 4.72 -2.64 -16.61
N LEU A 168 3.61 -2.76 -17.37
CA LEU A 168 3.36 -3.92 -18.24
C LEU A 168 4.30 -4.00 -19.46
N GLU A 169 4.79 -2.85 -19.92
CA GLU A 169 5.68 -2.74 -21.07
C GLU A 169 7.18 -2.75 -20.66
N HIS A 170 7.49 -2.69 -19.36
CA HIS A 170 8.87 -2.64 -18.89
C HIS A 170 9.53 -4.02 -19.00
N PRO A 171 10.66 -4.17 -19.71
CA PRO A 171 11.27 -5.48 -19.96
C PRO A 171 11.79 -6.19 -18.71
N ASP A 172 12.06 -5.44 -17.65
CA ASP A 172 12.57 -5.96 -16.36
C ASP A 172 11.49 -6.21 -15.30
N ILE A 173 10.19 -6.00 -15.61
CA ILE A 173 9.04 -6.19 -14.69
C ILE A 173 8.14 -7.33 -15.19
#